data_AF-A0AAV3RPW8-F1
#
_entry.id   AF-A0AAV3RPW8-F1
#
_cell.length_a   1.000
_cell.length_b   1.000
_cell.length_c   1.000
_cell.angle_alpha   90.00
_cell.angle_beta   90.00
_cell.angle_gamma   90.00
#
_symmetry.space_group_name_H-M   'P 1'
#
loop_
_entity.id
_entity.type
_entity.pdbx_description
1 polymer ?
#
loop_
_entity_poly.entity_id
_entity_poly.type
_entity_poly.pdbx_seq_one_letter_code
_entity_poly.pdbx_strand_id
1 'polypeptide(L)'
;MSKEYDVEGAEGLAREALSMAISDAVPIYERLVSSFPSAAKYWKQYAEAHMCMNNDDETKQIFNRCLLNCWHTPLWLCYIRFIRKLNDNKGLHPQEETLKAFEFTLSYLAPDISSGPLWIQYIAFLKSLPSLQDSQRITALRKTFQRAIVIPSHHLEQLWRDYETFENSVSRALAKGLISEYQPKYNSARAVYRERKKFFDEIDWNMLAVPPSGSSKAISCFLTTI
;
A
#
# COMPACT_ATOMS: atom_id res chain seq x y z
N MET A 1 -4.79 25.02 -25.06
CA MET A 1 -4.50 23.95 -24.09
C MET A 1 -4.87 22.63 -24.75
N SER A 2 -3.98 21.64 -24.80
CA SER A 2 -4.32 20.34 -25.38
C SER A 2 -5.51 19.76 -24.60
N LYS A 3 -6.56 19.31 -25.29
CA LYS A 3 -7.75 18.65 -24.71
C LYS A 3 -7.44 17.31 -24.02
N GLU A 4 -6.15 16.98 -23.87
CA GLU A 4 -5.64 15.70 -23.42
C GLU A 4 -5.55 15.60 -21.88
N TYR A 5 -5.40 16.74 -21.19
CA TYR A 5 -5.25 16.82 -19.73
C TYR A 5 -6.42 17.55 -19.06
N ASP A 6 -7.64 17.17 -19.40
CA ASP A 6 -8.86 17.65 -18.74
C ASP A 6 -9.11 16.85 -17.45
N VAL A 7 -8.74 17.45 -16.30
CA VAL A 7 -8.85 16.81 -14.98
C VAL A 7 -10.31 16.57 -14.59
N GLU A 8 -11.18 17.56 -14.79
CA GLU A 8 -12.60 17.45 -14.41
C GLU A 8 -13.31 16.42 -15.28
N GLY A 9 -13.03 16.43 -16.59
CA GLY A 9 -13.54 15.42 -17.52
C GLY A 9 -13.06 14.01 -17.15
N ALA A 10 -11.78 13.85 -16.80
CA ALA A 10 -11.24 12.56 -16.37
C ALA A 10 -11.89 12.04 -15.08
N GLU A 11 -12.16 12.92 -14.11
CA GLU A 11 -12.85 12.53 -12.88
C GLU A 11 -14.31 12.15 -13.11
N GLY A 12 -14.99 12.86 -14.03
CA GLY A 12 -16.34 12.50 -14.47
C GLY A 12 -16.38 11.11 -15.10
N LEU A 13 -15.49 10.83 -16.04
CA LEU A 13 -15.36 9.53 -16.72
C LEU A 13 -15.04 8.40 -15.72
N ALA A 14 -14.11 8.64 -14.80
CA ALA A 14 -13.76 7.65 -13.78
C ALA A 14 -14.95 7.32 -12.87
N ARG A 15 -15.78 8.32 -12.53
CA ARG A 15 -16.99 8.12 -11.73
C ARG A 15 -18.05 7.32 -12.49
N GLU A 16 -18.26 7.62 -13.77
CA GLU A 16 -19.19 6.91 -14.63
C GLU A 16 -18.80 5.43 -14.77
N ALA A 17 -17.52 5.17 -15.04
CA ALA A 17 -16.97 3.82 -15.22
C ALA A 17 -17.18 2.88 -14.01
N LEU A 18 -17.29 3.42 -12.79
CA LEU A 18 -17.59 2.62 -11.58
C LEU A 18 -18.98 1.99 -11.60
N SER A 19 -19.91 2.54 -12.38
CA SER A 19 -21.31 2.08 -12.47
C SER A 19 -21.60 1.24 -13.73
N MET A 20 -20.60 1.07 -14.59
CA MET A 20 -20.73 0.38 -15.88
C MET A 20 -20.31 -1.09 -15.77
N ALA A 21 -20.77 -1.91 -16.71
CA ALA A 21 -20.21 -3.23 -16.91
C ALA A 21 -18.74 -3.13 -17.37
N ILE A 22 -17.90 -4.09 -16.97
CA ILE A 22 -16.47 -4.03 -17.29
C ILE A 22 -16.21 -3.94 -18.81
N SER A 23 -17.03 -4.60 -19.63
CA SER A 23 -16.93 -4.57 -21.09
C SER A 23 -16.99 -3.15 -21.65
N ASP A 24 -17.83 -2.30 -21.05
CA ASP A 24 -18.08 -0.95 -21.52
C ASP A 24 -17.16 0.06 -20.81
N ALA A 25 -16.69 -0.28 -19.61
CA ALA A 25 -15.77 0.55 -18.82
C ALA A 25 -14.31 0.45 -19.28
N VAL A 26 -13.88 -0.66 -19.88
CA VAL A 26 -12.49 -0.88 -20.33
C VAL A 26 -11.97 0.25 -21.23
N PRO A 27 -12.68 0.69 -22.30
CA PRO A 27 -12.22 1.79 -23.14
C PRO A 27 -12.03 3.11 -22.37
N ILE A 28 -12.87 3.34 -21.35
CA ILE A 28 -12.78 4.53 -20.49
C ILE A 28 -11.52 4.44 -19.62
N TYR A 29 -11.30 3.31 -18.96
CA TYR A 29 -10.10 3.11 -18.14
C TYR A 29 -8.81 3.19 -18.97
N GLU A 30 -8.76 2.56 -20.15
CA GLU A 30 -7.59 2.63 -21.04
C GLU A 30 -7.29 4.08 -21.44
N ARG A 31 -8.32 4.89 -21.73
CA ARG A 31 -8.14 6.33 -21.99
C ARG A 31 -7.59 7.05 -20.76
N LEU A 32 -8.16 6.81 -19.58
CA LEU A 32 -7.75 7.47 -18.34
C LEU A 32 -6.29 7.18 -18.00
N VAL A 33 -5.87 5.91 -18.06
CA VAL A 33 -4.49 5.51 -17.71
C VAL A 33 -3.48 5.86 -18.81
N SER A 34 -3.94 6.05 -20.05
CA SER A 34 -3.08 6.58 -21.12
C SER A 34 -2.82 8.07 -20.94
N SER A 35 -3.85 8.85 -20.60
CA SER A 35 -3.70 10.29 -20.32
C SER A 35 -3.00 10.58 -19.00
N PHE A 36 -3.24 9.75 -17.97
CA PHE A 36 -2.68 9.92 -16.63
C PHE A 36 -2.02 8.63 -16.12
N PRO A 37 -0.85 8.24 -16.67
CA PRO A 37 -0.19 6.97 -16.36
C PRO A 37 0.31 6.86 -14.93
N SER A 38 0.54 7.96 -14.22
CA SER A 38 0.91 7.98 -12.80
C SER A 38 -0.28 8.04 -11.84
N ALA A 39 -1.52 8.11 -12.35
CA ALA A 39 -2.72 8.20 -11.53
C ALA A 39 -3.08 6.84 -10.92
N ALA A 40 -2.46 6.51 -9.79
CA ALA A 40 -2.71 5.27 -9.07
C ALA A 40 -4.20 5.04 -8.73
N LYS A 41 -4.98 6.12 -8.57
CA LYS A 41 -6.43 6.05 -8.35
C LYS A 41 -7.16 5.37 -9.51
N TYR A 42 -6.82 5.70 -10.76
CA TYR A 42 -7.45 5.10 -11.94
C TYR A 42 -6.96 3.67 -12.18
N TRP A 43 -5.67 3.41 -12.01
CA TRP A 43 -5.14 2.03 -12.06
C TRP A 43 -5.82 1.11 -11.04
N LYS A 44 -6.03 1.60 -9.81
CA LYS A 44 -6.70 0.85 -8.76
C LYS A 44 -8.14 0.55 -9.15
N GLN A 45 -8.92 1.54 -9.59
CA GLN A 45 -10.31 1.34 -10.03
C GLN A 45 -10.40 0.33 -11.17
N TYR A 46 -9.50 0.44 -12.15
CA TYR A 46 -9.46 -0.46 -13.29
C TYR A 46 -9.17 -1.90 -12.86
N ALA A 47 -8.16 -2.11 -12.01
CA ALA A 47 -7.85 -3.43 -11.47
C ALA A 47 -9.01 -3.99 -10.63
N GLU A 48 -9.62 -3.17 -9.77
CA GLU A 48 -10.76 -3.57 -8.93
C GLU A 48 -11.96 -4.02 -9.77
N ALA A 49 -12.25 -3.34 -10.88
CA ALA A 49 -13.34 -3.71 -11.77
C ALA A 49 -13.12 -5.09 -12.42
N HIS A 50 -11.90 -5.42 -12.86
CA HIS A 50 -11.57 -6.77 -13.34
C HIS A 50 -11.58 -7.82 -12.22
N MET A 51 -11.11 -7.46 -11.02
CA MET A 51 -11.15 -8.34 -9.85
C MET A 51 -12.58 -8.73 -9.47
N CYS A 52 -13.55 -7.82 -9.57
CA CYS A 52 -14.97 -8.09 -9.31
C CYS A 52 -15.56 -9.13 -10.26
N MET A 53 -15.05 -9.21 -11.49
CA MET A 53 -15.50 -10.14 -12.52
C MET A 53 -14.71 -11.47 -12.55
N ASN A 54 -13.71 -11.63 -11.67
CA ASN A 54 -12.77 -12.77 -11.67
C ASN A 54 -11.93 -12.88 -12.97
N ASN A 55 -11.67 -11.75 -13.62
CA ASN A 55 -10.81 -11.67 -14.80
C ASN A 55 -9.34 -11.62 -14.37
N ASP A 56 -8.83 -12.77 -13.91
CA ASP A 56 -7.54 -12.88 -13.22
C ASP A 56 -6.33 -12.59 -14.13
N ASP A 57 -6.41 -12.92 -15.43
CA ASP A 57 -5.33 -12.66 -16.38
C ASP A 57 -5.20 -11.16 -16.66
N GLU A 58 -6.31 -10.51 -16.99
CA GLU A 58 -6.36 -9.07 -17.23
C GLU A 58 -5.94 -8.28 -15.98
N THR A 59 -6.37 -8.72 -14.80
CA THR A 59 -5.94 -8.10 -13.54
C THR A 59 -4.42 -8.15 -13.36
N LYS A 60 -3.77 -9.29 -13.69
CA LYS A 60 -2.30 -9.40 -13.67
C LYS A 60 -1.64 -8.45 -14.66
N GLN A 61 -2.17 -8.37 -15.88
CA GLN A 61 -1.63 -7.49 -16.91
C GLN A 61 -1.69 -6.01 -16.48
N ILE A 62 -2.79 -5.60 -15.83
CA ILE A 62 -2.94 -4.25 -15.27
C ILE A 62 -1.86 -3.97 -14.21
N PHE A 63 -1.66 -4.88 -13.25
CA PHE A 63 -0.65 -4.70 -12.21
C PHE A 63 0.79 -4.67 -12.78
N ASN A 64 1.08 -5.48 -13.80
CA ASN A 64 2.38 -5.46 -14.48
C ASN A 64 2.67 -4.10 -15.14
N ARG A 65 1.65 -3.40 -15.63
CA ARG A 65 1.79 -2.07 -16.25
C ARG A 65 2.02 -0.96 -15.21
N CYS A 66 1.41 -1.06 -14.03
CA CYS A 66 1.29 0.08 -13.12
C CYS A 66 2.14 0.02 -11.85
N LEU A 67 2.41 -1.16 -11.27
CA LEU A 67 2.97 -1.25 -9.91
C LEU A 67 4.30 -0.51 -9.74
N LEU A 68 5.25 -0.76 -10.64
CA LEU A 68 6.59 -0.15 -10.55
C LEU A 68 6.61 1.32 -11.00
N ASN A 69 5.55 1.79 -11.66
CA ASN A 69 5.38 3.17 -12.08
C ASN A 69 4.55 4.01 -11.09
N CYS A 70 3.82 3.36 -10.18
CA CYS A 70 2.91 3.98 -9.23
C CYS A 70 3.15 3.46 -7.82
N TRP A 71 3.94 4.17 -7.02
CA TRP A 71 4.29 3.78 -5.65
C TRP A 71 3.25 4.28 -4.64
N HIS A 72 1.98 3.95 -4.88
CA HIS A 72 0.86 4.40 -4.06
C HIS A 72 0.33 3.25 -3.20
N THR A 73 0.35 3.41 -1.86
CA THR A 73 0.01 2.35 -0.92
C THR A 73 -1.36 1.68 -1.17
N PRO A 74 -2.46 2.42 -1.40
CA PRO A 74 -3.75 1.82 -1.74
C PRO A 74 -3.75 0.92 -2.99
N LEU A 75 -2.95 1.23 -4.01
CA LEU A 75 -2.84 0.41 -5.22
C LEU A 75 -2.13 -0.91 -4.92
N TRP A 76 -1.03 -0.86 -4.16
CA TRP A 76 -0.30 -2.06 -3.77
C TRP A 76 -1.05 -2.93 -2.76
N LEU A 77 -1.88 -2.33 -1.88
CA LEU A 77 -2.82 -3.09 -1.05
C LEU A 77 -3.88 -3.81 -1.90
N CYS A 78 -4.34 -3.20 -2.99
CA CYS A 78 -5.21 -3.86 -3.96
C CYS A 78 -4.51 -5.06 -4.62
N TYR A 79 -3.23 -4.94 -4.97
CA TYR A 79 -2.41 -6.04 -5.47
C TYR A 79 -2.29 -7.19 -4.45
N ILE A 80 -1.97 -6.90 -3.19
CA ILE A 80 -1.92 -7.94 -2.13
C ILE A 80 -3.27 -8.66 -2.01
N ARG A 81 -4.39 -7.93 -2.02
CA ARG A 81 -5.73 -8.52 -1.98
C ARG A 81 -5.98 -9.44 -3.18
N PHE A 82 -5.53 -9.05 -4.37
CA PHE A 82 -5.62 -9.88 -5.56
C PHE A 82 -4.82 -11.18 -5.42
N ILE A 83 -3.55 -11.11 -5.01
CA ILE A 83 -2.71 -12.30 -4.80
C ILE A 83 -3.33 -13.25 -3.77
N ARG A 84 -3.86 -12.71 -2.67
CA ARG A 84 -4.57 -13.52 -1.65
C ARG A 84 -5.76 -14.26 -2.23
N LYS A 85 -6.61 -13.57 -3.00
CA LYS A 85 -7.78 -14.17 -3.67
C LYS A 85 -7.38 -15.29 -4.64
N LEU A 86 -6.34 -15.08 -5.45
CA LEU A 86 -5.83 -16.12 -6.35
C LEU A 86 -5.39 -17.36 -5.59
N ASN A 87 -4.77 -17.15 -4.44
CA ASN A 87 -4.20 -18.22 -3.64
C ASN A 87 -5.28 -19.01 -2.90
N ASP A 88 -6.30 -18.35 -2.36
CA ASP A 88 -7.46 -19.03 -1.76
C ASP A 88 -8.13 -20.01 -2.75
N ASN A 89 -8.07 -19.74 -4.05
CA ASN A 89 -8.62 -20.59 -5.10
C ASN A 89 -7.73 -21.78 -5.51
N LYS A 90 -6.42 -21.80 -5.16
CA LYS A 90 -5.43 -22.79 -5.66
C LYS A 90 -5.19 -23.99 -4.75
N GLY A 91 -5.71 -24.02 -3.52
CA GLY A 91 -5.73 -25.18 -2.61
C GLY A 91 -4.38 -25.65 -2.02
N LEU A 92 -3.26 -25.63 -2.76
CA LEU A 92 -1.95 -26.15 -2.32
C LEU A 92 -0.90 -25.02 -2.23
N HIS A 93 -0.31 -24.85 -1.05
CA HIS A 93 0.69 -23.81 -0.70
C HIS A 93 0.35 -22.33 -1.00
N PRO A 94 -0.90 -21.85 -0.80
CA PRO A 94 -1.31 -20.46 -1.05
C PRO A 94 -0.55 -19.39 -0.25
N GLN A 95 0.14 -19.81 0.80
CA GLN A 95 0.75 -18.93 1.79
C GLN A 95 2.12 -18.40 1.33
N GLU A 96 2.88 -19.18 0.56
CA GLU A 96 4.23 -18.77 0.12
C GLU A 96 4.19 -17.67 -0.94
N GLU A 97 3.29 -17.77 -1.93
CA GLU A 97 3.09 -16.71 -2.93
C GLU A 97 2.64 -15.41 -2.25
N THR A 98 1.74 -15.50 -1.27
CA THR A 98 1.27 -14.35 -0.49
C THR A 98 2.40 -13.73 0.35
N LEU A 99 3.24 -14.55 1.01
CA LEU A 99 4.42 -14.09 1.74
C LEU A 99 5.39 -13.33 0.81
N LYS A 100 5.68 -13.90 -0.37
CA LYS A 100 6.54 -13.26 -1.39
C LYS A 100 5.95 -11.92 -1.85
N ALA A 101 4.64 -11.84 -2.05
CA ALA A 101 3.97 -10.59 -2.44
C ALA A 101 4.08 -9.52 -1.36
N PHE A 102 3.94 -9.87 -0.08
CA PHE A 102 4.15 -8.94 1.04
C PHE A 102 5.58 -8.44 1.12
N GLU A 103 6.59 -9.32 1.07
CA GLU A 103 7.99 -8.89 1.13
C GLU A 103 8.38 -8.06 -0.10
N PHE A 104 7.88 -8.41 -1.29
CA PHE A 104 8.04 -7.61 -2.50
C PHE A 104 7.41 -6.22 -2.35
N THR A 105 6.20 -6.13 -1.80
CA THR A 105 5.55 -4.84 -1.58
C THR A 105 6.31 -3.99 -0.57
N LEU A 106 6.76 -4.61 0.53
CA LEU A 106 7.51 -3.93 1.58
C LEU A 106 8.92 -3.53 1.12
N SER A 107 9.53 -4.16 0.12
CA SER A 107 10.84 -3.70 -0.39
C SER A 107 10.76 -2.33 -1.06
N TYR A 108 9.59 -1.93 -1.55
CA TYR A 108 9.37 -0.60 -2.16
C TYR A 108 8.67 0.36 -1.20
N LEU A 109 7.57 -0.07 -0.58
CA LEU A 109 6.68 0.82 0.15
C LEU A 109 6.94 0.88 1.65
N ALA A 110 7.83 0.04 2.22
CA ALA A 110 8.11 0.10 3.66
C ALA A 110 8.47 1.52 4.16
N PRO A 111 9.31 2.32 3.49
CA PRO A 111 9.70 3.65 3.98
C PRO A 111 8.61 4.72 3.87
N ASP A 112 7.53 4.43 3.13
CA ASP A 112 6.47 5.39 2.85
C ASP A 112 5.69 5.75 4.12
N ILE A 113 5.28 7.01 4.25
CA ILE A 113 4.57 7.49 5.44
C ILE A 113 3.19 6.83 5.60
N SER A 114 2.58 6.43 4.47
CA SER A 114 1.28 5.77 4.41
C SER A 114 1.37 4.24 4.48
N SER A 115 2.56 3.66 4.65
CA SER A 115 2.80 2.21 4.65
C SER A 115 2.21 1.44 5.84
N GLY A 116 1.78 2.15 6.90
CA GLY A 116 1.25 1.55 8.13
C GLY A 116 0.24 0.39 7.92
N PRO A 117 -0.78 0.54 7.06
CA PRO A 117 -1.73 -0.54 6.77
C PRO A 117 -1.11 -1.78 6.13
N LEU A 118 0.00 -1.66 5.36
CA LEU A 118 0.72 -2.82 4.83
C LEU A 118 1.31 -3.67 5.95
N TRP A 119 1.94 -3.03 6.94
CA TRP A 119 2.49 -3.71 8.12
C TRP A 119 1.39 -4.39 8.94
N ILE A 120 0.28 -3.69 9.18
CA ILE A 120 -0.86 -4.23 9.93
C ILE A 120 -1.45 -5.46 9.21
N GLN A 121 -1.67 -5.39 7.89
CA GLN A 121 -2.17 -6.53 7.12
C GLN A 121 -1.17 -7.68 7.08
N TYR A 122 0.13 -7.40 7.00
CA TYR A 122 1.16 -8.44 6.99
C TYR A 122 1.22 -9.17 8.35
N ILE A 123 1.18 -8.42 9.45
CA ILE A 123 1.12 -8.97 10.82
C ILE A 123 -0.15 -9.82 11.01
N ALA A 124 -1.30 -9.34 10.55
CA ALA A 124 -2.55 -10.08 10.61
C ALA A 124 -2.47 -11.38 9.80
N PHE A 125 -1.88 -11.33 8.61
CA PHE A 125 -1.65 -12.50 7.78
C PHE A 125 -0.75 -13.52 8.49
N LEU A 126 0.40 -13.10 9.04
CA LEU A 126 1.29 -13.99 9.80
C LEU A 126 0.61 -14.64 11.01
N LYS A 127 -0.28 -13.91 11.71
CA LYS A 127 -1.09 -14.47 12.80
C LYS A 127 -2.08 -15.53 12.31
N SER A 128 -2.63 -15.36 11.11
CA SER A 128 -3.63 -16.28 10.54
C SER A 128 -3.04 -17.56 9.94
N LEU A 129 -1.72 -17.65 9.74
CA LEU A 129 -1.08 -18.81 9.12
C LEU A 129 -1.16 -20.06 10.04
N PRO A 130 -1.94 -21.10 9.67
CA PRO A 130 -2.10 -22.30 10.49
C PRO A 130 -0.88 -23.24 10.40
N SER A 131 -0.11 -23.17 9.32
CA SER A 131 1.01 -24.07 9.01
C SER A 131 2.29 -23.78 9.79
N LEU A 132 2.42 -22.56 10.35
CA LEU A 132 3.60 -22.18 11.10
C LEU A 132 3.55 -22.77 12.50
N GLN A 133 4.64 -23.43 12.91
CA GLN A 133 4.82 -23.80 14.31
C GLN A 133 4.84 -22.54 15.17
N ASP A 134 4.33 -22.62 16.40
CA ASP A 134 4.17 -21.45 17.28
C ASP A 134 5.49 -20.68 17.49
N SER A 135 6.61 -21.40 17.66
CA SER A 135 7.94 -20.80 17.81
C SER A 135 8.39 -20.02 16.57
N GLN A 136 8.14 -20.55 15.37
CA GLN A 136 8.43 -19.89 14.10
C GLN A 136 7.53 -18.67 13.90
N ARG A 137 6.23 -18.80 14.22
CA ARG A 137 5.26 -17.69 14.13
C ARG A 137 5.66 -16.54 15.06
N ILE A 138 6.02 -16.84 16.31
CA ILE A 138 6.51 -15.85 17.28
C ILE A 138 7.76 -15.13 16.74
N THR A 139 8.70 -15.88 16.17
CA THR A 139 9.93 -15.31 15.61
C THR A 139 9.65 -14.40 14.42
N ALA A 140 8.78 -14.83 13.50
CA ALA A 140 8.37 -14.05 12.34
C ALA A 140 7.62 -12.76 12.75
N LEU A 141 6.64 -12.87 13.65
CA LEU A 141 5.89 -11.72 14.17
C LEU A 141 6.81 -10.71 14.85
N ARG A 142 7.72 -11.17 15.71
CA ARG A 142 8.71 -10.31 16.38
C ARG A 142 9.55 -9.55 15.36
N LYS A 143 10.13 -10.26 14.39
CA LYS A 143 10.95 -9.65 13.33
C LYS A 143 10.15 -8.60 12.54
N THR A 144 8.91 -8.90 12.20
CA THR A 144 8.03 -7.98 11.45
C THR A 144 7.66 -6.75 12.27
N PHE A 145 7.27 -6.91 13.54
CA PHE A 145 7.00 -5.78 14.43
C PHE A 145 8.23 -4.89 14.58
N GLN A 146 9.39 -5.46 14.88
CA GLN A 146 10.65 -4.75 15.06
C GLN A 146 11.06 -3.95 13.82
N ARG A 147 10.79 -4.47 12.61
CA ARG A 147 10.93 -3.70 11.35
C ARG A 147 9.93 -2.55 11.29
N ALA A 148 8.65 -2.79 11.60
CA ALA A 148 7.58 -1.81 11.44
C ALA A 148 7.69 -0.62 12.41
N ILE A 149 8.07 -0.85 13.67
CA ILE A 149 8.13 0.17 14.73
C ILE A 149 9.31 1.16 14.59
N VAL A 150 10.18 0.95 13.61
CA VAL A 150 11.27 1.89 13.28
C VAL A 150 10.99 2.69 12.01
N ILE A 151 9.83 2.48 11.38
CA ILE A 151 9.40 3.22 10.19
C ILE A 151 8.55 4.43 10.58
N PRO A 152 8.95 5.66 10.21
CA PRO A 152 8.16 6.87 10.43
C PRO A 152 6.87 6.91 9.59
N SER A 153 5.81 6.22 10.03
CA SER A 153 4.51 6.12 9.33
C SER A 153 3.34 6.61 10.18
N HIS A 154 2.19 6.86 9.56
CA HIS A 154 0.96 7.30 10.25
C HIS A 154 0.49 6.36 11.37
N HIS A 155 0.80 5.07 11.26
CA HIS A 155 0.34 4.04 12.21
C HIS A 155 1.42 3.63 13.22
N LEU A 156 2.54 4.35 13.29
CA LEU A 156 3.68 4.02 14.14
C LEU A 156 3.30 3.83 15.62
N GLU A 157 2.44 4.69 16.17
CA GLU A 157 1.99 4.58 17.56
C GLU A 157 1.06 3.39 17.81
N GLN A 158 0.27 2.98 16.81
CA GLN A 158 -0.54 1.77 16.90
C GLN A 158 0.36 0.53 16.88
N LEU A 159 1.30 0.48 15.92
CA LEU A 159 2.25 -0.62 15.78
C LEU A 159 3.11 -0.81 17.03
N TRP A 160 3.50 0.27 17.70
CA TRP A 160 4.22 0.21 18.97
C TRP A 160 3.37 -0.42 20.09
N ARG A 161 2.13 0.03 20.28
CA ARG A 161 1.21 -0.53 21.28
C ARG A 161 0.93 -2.02 21.03
N ASP A 162 0.75 -2.39 19.77
CA ASP A 162 0.54 -3.77 19.36
C ASP A 162 1.80 -4.63 19.60
N TYR A 163 2.99 -4.07 19.40
CA TYR A 163 4.26 -4.73 19.70
C TYR A 163 4.43 -5.00 21.21
N GLU A 164 4.16 -3.99 22.06
CA GLU A 164 4.22 -4.16 23.52
C GLU A 164 3.24 -5.24 23.99
N THR A 165 2.01 -5.23 23.45
CA THR A 165 0.99 -6.24 23.75
C THR A 165 1.45 -7.63 23.33
N PHE A 166 2.00 -7.75 22.12
CA PHE A 166 2.53 -9.00 21.60
C PHE A 166 3.66 -9.57 22.49
N GLU A 167 4.69 -8.79 22.80
CA GLU A 167 5.81 -9.31 23.60
C GLU A 167 5.38 -9.70 25.02
N ASN A 168 4.50 -8.92 25.65
CA ASN A 168 3.95 -9.28 26.96
C ASN A 168 3.11 -10.56 26.92
N SER A 169 2.39 -10.82 25.82
CA SER A 169 1.62 -12.04 25.64
C SER A 169 2.49 -13.29 25.43
N VAL A 170 3.68 -13.13 24.83
CA VAL A 170 4.62 -14.23 24.59
C VAL A 170 5.42 -14.55 25.85
N SER A 171 6.04 -13.53 26.48
CA SER A 171 6.80 -13.70 27.72
C SER A 171 7.02 -12.36 28.42
N ARG A 172 6.31 -12.14 29.53
CA ARG A 172 6.49 -10.93 30.37
C ARG A 172 7.92 -10.72 30.86
N ALA A 173 8.65 -11.82 31.12
CA ALA A 173 10.04 -11.75 31.58
C ALA A 173 10.97 -11.20 30.49
N LEU A 174 10.79 -11.63 29.23
CA LEU A 174 11.59 -11.16 28.10
C LEU A 174 11.13 -9.79 27.55
N ALA A 175 9.82 -9.51 27.64
CA ALA A 175 9.20 -8.31 27.10
C ALA A 175 9.87 -7.03 27.60
N LYS A 176 10.18 -6.94 28.90
CA LYS A 176 10.82 -5.75 29.49
C LYS A 176 12.15 -5.41 28.81
N GLY A 177 12.98 -6.41 28.52
CA GLY A 177 14.26 -6.21 27.84
C GLY A 177 14.09 -5.76 26.39
N LEU A 178 13.24 -6.47 25.64
CA LEU A 178 13.00 -6.18 24.21
C LEU A 178 12.35 -4.81 23.99
N ILE A 179 11.34 -4.47 24.80
CA ILE A 179 10.67 -3.16 24.74
C ILE A 179 11.68 -2.06 25.09
N SER A 180 12.46 -2.22 26.16
CA SER A 180 13.48 -1.23 26.53
C SER A 180 14.55 -1.03 25.46
N GLU A 181 14.93 -2.09 24.73
CA GLU A 181 15.90 -2.01 23.64
C GLU A 181 15.36 -1.22 22.45
N TYR A 182 14.08 -1.40 22.10
CA TYR A 182 13.47 -0.76 20.94
C TYR A 182 12.84 0.60 21.23
N GLN A 183 12.56 0.93 22.50
CA GLN A 183 12.01 2.22 22.91
C GLN A 183 12.76 3.44 22.32
N PRO A 184 14.10 3.54 22.38
CA PRO A 184 14.81 4.67 21.78
C PRO A 184 14.68 4.70 20.24
N LYS A 185 14.66 3.53 19.58
CA LYS A 185 14.49 3.44 18.12
C LYS A 185 13.10 3.93 17.69
N TYR A 186 12.06 3.49 18.40
CA TYR A 186 10.68 3.97 18.21
C TYR A 186 10.56 5.48 18.48
N ASN A 187 11.16 5.99 19.55
CA ASN A 187 11.14 7.43 19.86
C ASN A 187 11.79 8.27 18.74
N SER A 188 12.89 7.79 18.18
CA SER A 188 13.54 8.40 17.01
C SER A 188 12.64 8.39 15.79
N ALA A 189 12.05 7.24 15.43
CA ALA A 189 11.11 7.13 14.32
C ALA A 189 9.90 8.06 14.49
N ARG A 190 9.40 8.21 15.73
CA ARG A 190 8.29 9.11 16.06
C ARG A 190 8.65 10.58 15.89
N ALA A 191 9.88 10.97 16.24
CA ALA A 191 10.36 12.33 16.02
C ALA A 191 10.41 12.66 14.52
N VAL A 192 11.02 11.77 13.71
CA VAL A 192 11.07 11.91 12.25
C VAL A 192 9.66 11.94 11.64
N TYR A 193 8.74 11.10 12.12
CA TYR A 193 7.36 11.10 11.65
C TYR A 193 6.68 12.46 11.86
N ARG A 194 6.86 13.07 13.04
CA ARG A 194 6.28 14.39 13.35
C ARG A 194 6.82 15.49 12.43
N GLU A 195 8.07 15.40 12.00
CA GLU A 195 8.65 16.34 11.04
C GLU A 195 8.11 16.09 9.63
N ARG A 196 8.16 14.84 9.15
CA ARG A 196 7.66 14.46 7.83
C ARG A 196 6.18 14.82 7.65
N LYS A 197 5.35 14.55 8.65
CA LYS A 197 3.90 14.75 8.57
C LYS A 197 3.53 16.18 8.17
N LYS A 198 4.27 17.19 8.66
CA LYS A 198 4.01 18.60 8.35
C LYS A 198 4.04 18.90 6.85
N PHE A 199 4.93 18.26 6.12
CA PHE A 199 5.05 18.43 4.66
C PHE A 199 4.06 17.55 3.91
N PHE A 200 3.82 16.34 4.40
CA PHE A 200 2.94 15.38 3.73
C PHE A 200 1.46 15.77 3.83
N ASP A 201 1.03 16.43 4.91
CA ASP A 201 -0.35 16.90 5.08
C ASP A 201 -0.74 18.02 4.09
N GLU A 202 0.24 18.71 3.48
CA GLU A 202 0.01 19.77 2.49
C GLU A 202 -0.07 19.25 1.04
N ILE A 203 0.28 17.97 0.82
CA ILE A 203 0.35 17.37 -0.52
C ILE A 203 -0.94 16.60 -0.82
N ASP A 204 -1.60 16.92 -1.94
CA ASP A 204 -2.68 16.11 -2.48
C ASP A 204 -2.12 14.94 -3.33
N TRP A 205 -2.08 13.76 -2.73
CA TRP A 205 -1.63 12.52 -3.37
C TRP A 205 -2.55 11.99 -4.47
N ASN A 206 -3.76 12.55 -4.62
CA ASN A 206 -4.71 12.18 -5.67
C ASN A 206 -4.72 13.16 -6.85
N MET A 207 -3.85 14.18 -6.80
CA MET A 207 -3.70 15.15 -7.86
C MET A 207 -3.19 14.49 -9.14
N LEU A 208 -3.80 14.84 -10.28
CA LEU A 208 -3.38 14.32 -11.57
C LEU A 208 -2.16 15.09 -12.09
N ALA A 209 -1.20 14.35 -12.67
CA ALA A 209 -0.07 14.94 -13.35
C ALA A 209 -0.55 15.71 -14.59
N VAL A 210 -0.30 17.01 -14.62
CA VAL A 210 -0.62 17.91 -15.73
C VAL A 210 0.60 18.75 -16.07
N PRO A 211 0.82 19.11 -17.35
CA PRO A 211 1.94 19.99 -17.71
C PRO A 211 1.81 21.36 -17.02
N PRO A 212 2.92 22.03 -16.67
CA PRO A 212 2.89 23.34 -16.04
C PRO A 212 2.13 24.34 -16.91
N SER A 213 1.01 24.86 -16.38
CA SER A 213 0.12 25.80 -17.08
C SER A 213 0.24 27.24 -16.57
N GLY A 214 1.14 27.51 -15.62
CA GLY A 214 1.30 28.81 -14.97
C GLY A 214 0.22 29.15 -13.93
N SER A 215 -0.70 28.22 -13.63
CA SER A 215 -1.69 28.38 -12.56
C SER A 215 -1.09 28.00 -11.19
N SER A 216 -1.48 28.71 -10.13
CA SER A 216 -0.93 28.55 -8.77
C SER A 216 -1.02 27.13 -8.19
N LYS A 217 -1.92 26.27 -8.71
CA LYS A 217 -2.04 24.87 -8.30
C LYS A 217 -0.93 23.97 -8.84
N ALA A 218 -0.20 24.37 -9.88
CA ALA A 218 0.83 23.55 -10.53
C ALA A 218 2.19 23.53 -9.79
N ILE A 219 2.35 24.32 -8.73
CA ILE A 219 3.66 24.58 -8.11
C ILE A 219 4.01 23.56 -7.00
N SER A 220 3.05 22.78 -6.50
CA SER A 220 3.29 21.87 -5.37
C SER A 220 3.87 20.49 -5.72
N CYS A 221 3.95 20.10 -7.00
CA CYS A 221 4.26 18.72 -7.40
C CYS A 221 5.75 18.44 -7.72
N PHE A 222 6.64 19.43 -7.68
CA PHE A 222 8.00 19.28 -8.25
C PHE A 222 9.11 18.88 -7.27
N LEU A 223 8.83 18.60 -6.00
CA LEU A 223 9.89 18.36 -5.02
C LEU A 223 9.72 17.07 -4.22
N THR A 224 9.76 15.90 -4.87
CA THR A 224 10.26 14.66 -4.20
C THR A 224 10.70 13.57 -5.18
N THR A 225 11.71 13.88 -6.00
CA THR A 225 12.53 12.83 -6.64
C THR A 225 14.00 13.10 -6.33
N ILE A 226 14.40 12.90 -5.07
CA ILE A 226 15.76 12.51 -4.65
C ILE A 226 15.61 11.62 -3.42
#